data_AF-A0A526YGN4-F1
#
_entry.id   AF-A0A526YGN4-F1
#
_cell.length_a   1.000
_cell.length_b   1.000
_cell.length_c   1.000
_cell.angle_alpha   90.00
_cell.angle_beta   90.00
_cell.angle_gamma   90.00
#
_symmetry.space_group_name_H-M   'P 1'
#
loop_
_entity.id
_entity.type
_entity.pdbx_description
1 polymer ?
#
loop_
_entity_poly.entity_id
_entity_poly.type
_entity_poly.pdbx_seq_one_letter_code
_entity_poly.pdbx_strand_id
1 'polypeptide(L)' 'MSDKVVTRFAPSPTGFLHIGGARTALFNWLY' A
#
# COMPACT_ATOMS: atom_id res chain seq x y z
N MET A 1 -12.40 21.50 8.21
CA MET A 1 -12.48 20.36 7.28
C MET A 1 -11.39 19.38 7.67
N SER A 2 -11.71 18.12 7.97
CA SER A 2 -10.67 17.09 7.97
C SER A 2 -10.24 16.92 6.52
N ASP A 3 -8.96 17.14 6.23
CA ASP A 3 -8.43 16.96 4.87
C ASP A 3 -8.58 15.48 4.47
N LYS A 4 -8.81 15.23 3.18
CA LYS A 4 -9.00 13.85 2.70
C LYS A 4 -7.63 13.20 2.57
N VAL A 5 -7.37 12.21 3.41
CA VAL A 5 -6.17 11.42 3.38
C VAL A 5 -6.12 10.54 2.12
N VAL A 6 -5.01 10.55 1.40
CA VAL A 6 -4.80 9.76 0.16
C VAL A 6 -3.52 8.95 0.25
N THR A 7 -3.64 7.64 0.10
CA THR A 7 -2.55 6.67 0.13
C THR A 7 -2.36 5.96 -1.21
N ARG A 8 -1.13 5.46 -1.46
CA ARG A 8 -0.86 4.55 -2.59
C ARG A 8 0.16 3.47 -2.22
N PHE A 9 -0.02 2.29 -2.78
CA PHE A 9 0.96 1.20 -2.76
C PHE A 9 1.44 0.94 -4.19
N ALA A 10 2.75 1.07 -4.44
CA ALA A 10 3.36 0.92 -5.75
C ALA A 10 4.36 -0.26 -5.74
N PRO A 11 3.88 -1.51 -5.93
CA PRO A 11 4.76 -2.66 -6.04
C PRO A 11 5.55 -2.66 -7.36
N SER A 12 6.68 -3.37 -7.40
CA SER A 12 7.34 -3.68 -8.66
C SER A 12 6.41 -4.54 -9.53
N PRO A 13 6.31 -4.29 -10.85
CA PRO A 13 5.53 -5.14 -11.75
C PRO A 13 6.23 -6.47 -12.07
N THR A 14 7.36 -6.76 -11.42
CA THR A 14 8.16 -7.95 -11.63
C THR A 14 8.02 -8.93 -10.48
N GLY A 15 7.89 -10.22 -10.80
CA GLY A 15 7.78 -11.30 -9.82
C GLY A 15 6.46 -11.30 -9.04
N PHE A 16 6.42 -12.07 -7.95
CA PHE A 16 5.26 -12.17 -7.06
C PHE A 16 5.39 -11.22 -5.87
N LEU A 17 4.25 -10.77 -5.36
CA LEU A 17 4.19 -9.99 -4.13
C LEU A 17 4.73 -10.81 -2.94
N HIS A 18 5.79 -10.33 -2.31
CA HIS A 18 6.33 -10.93 -1.10
C HIS A 18 5.66 -10.37 0.17
N ILE A 19 5.83 -11.06 1.30
CA ILE A 19 5.20 -10.70 2.58
C ILE A 19 5.50 -9.27 3.06
N GLY A 20 6.69 -8.76 2.72
CA GLY A 20 7.07 -7.37 3.03
C GLY A 20 6.24 -6.35 2.25
N GLY A 21 5.97 -6.62 0.97
CA GLY A 21 5.08 -5.81 0.14
C GLY A 21 3.62 -5.92 0.60
N ALA A 22 3.18 -7.12 0.99
CA ALA A 22 1.83 -7.35 1.52
C ALA A 22 1.55 -6.52 2.78
N ARG A 23 2.53 -6.42 3.70
CA ARG A 23 2.43 -5.56 4.88
C ARG A 23 2.19 -4.10 4.50
N THR A 24 2.98 -3.57 3.56
CA THR A 24 2.85 -2.18 3.11
C THR A 24 1.50 -1.92 2.44
N ALA A 25 1.00 -2.87 1.63
CA ALA A 25 -0.31 -2.78 1.02
C ALA A 25 -1.44 -2.71 2.06
N LEU A 26 -1.35 -3.54 3.11
CA LEU A 26 -2.34 -3.56 4.19
C LEU A 26 -2.42 -2.22 4.93
N PHE A 27 -1.27 -1.64 5.30
CA PHE A 27 -1.23 -0.33 5.95
C PHE A 27 -1.79 0.78 5.06
N ASN A 28 -1.55 0.70 3.76
CA ASN A 28 -2.05 1.66 2.80
C ASN A 28 -3.58 1.61 2.67
N TRP A 29 -4.15 0.42 2.76
CA TRP A 29 -5.59 0.17 2.65
C TRP A 29 -6.36 0.50 3.93
N LEU A 30 -5.74 0.30 5.11
CA LEU A 30 -6.36 0.56 6.42
C LEU A 30 -6.28 2.02 6.89
N TYR A 31 -5.54 2.88 6.19
CA TYR A 31 -5.30 4.28 6.54
C TYR A 31 -6.19 5.22 5.72
#